data_AF-A0A939HDY2-F1
#
_entry.id   AF-A0A939HDY2-F1
#
_cell.length_a   1.000
_cell.length_b   1.000
_cell.length_c   1.000
_cell.angle_alpha   90.00
_cell.angle_beta   90.00
_cell.angle_gamma   90.00
#
_symmetry.space_group_name_H-M   'P 1'
#
loop_
_entity.id
_entity.type
_entity.pdbx_description
1 polymer ?
#
loop_
_entity_poly.entity_id
_entity_poly.type
_entity_poly.pdbx_seq_one_letter_code
_entity_poly.pdbx_strand_id
1 'polypeptide(L)'
;MDSVEARWAGAFKIVTDAEGWQHFRRLDPALFIFPATDGLEDRARMAAGIRATWTASSGKLVVEAEGTEDSSPFDVLVNGRLAQRVPAAGRVSHELDLGVLPVGSTVQLWLPQFGRLKVLEASLKGEDVAAVSESGKRWLTYGSSITHCQQADGPSEAWPSIVTRQYGWQLYSLGFAGECQLDPAAESTIEQLPADFISLCLGINSYNAAVFSERSYASQVLGFIANIRKAHPKVPLAVITPMLSLPREETPNAVGWTLRQYRAATADVVRVLRERGDTRIHCLDGESVFSPAESATLMPDTLHPDNAGYRLMATRLGPQLAAVANARY
;
A
#
# COMPACT_ATOMS: atom_id res chain seq x y z
N MET A 1 35.40 -4.99 4.01
CA MET A 1 33.95 -5.22 3.84
C MET A 1 33.31 -3.87 3.83
N ASP A 2 32.55 -3.60 2.77
CA ASP A 2 31.90 -2.31 2.60
C ASP A 2 30.60 -2.32 3.41
N SER A 3 30.29 -1.19 4.06
CA SER A 3 29.00 -0.92 4.68
C SER A 3 28.22 0.00 3.77
N VAL A 4 27.10 -0.46 3.24
CA VAL A 4 26.28 0.34 2.32
C VAL A 4 24.93 0.63 2.95
N GLU A 5 24.69 1.92 3.19
CA GLU A 5 23.43 2.42 3.76
C GLU A 5 22.22 2.16 2.85
N ALA A 6 21.07 2.02 3.48
CA ALA A 6 19.78 1.86 2.82
C ALA A 6 19.46 3.04 1.89
N ARG A 7 19.01 2.69 0.69
CA ARG A 7 18.30 3.62 -0.20
C ARG A 7 16.84 3.22 -0.22
N TRP A 8 16.04 3.99 0.52
CA TRP A 8 14.62 3.72 0.68
C TRP A 8 13.81 4.03 -0.58
N ALA A 9 12.90 3.12 -0.91
CA ALA A 9 11.87 3.27 -1.93
C ALA A 9 10.49 3.20 -1.29
N GLY A 10 9.50 3.84 -1.93
CA GLY A 10 8.08 3.78 -1.54
C GLY A 10 7.60 4.83 -0.53
N ALA A 11 8.50 5.67 0.00
CA ALA A 11 8.13 6.82 0.82
C ALA A 11 7.77 8.03 -0.07
N PHE A 12 6.81 8.86 0.35
CA PHE A 12 6.62 10.19 -0.23
C PHE A 12 7.77 11.12 0.17
N LYS A 13 8.10 11.12 1.46
CA LYS A 13 9.22 11.88 2.01
C LYS A 13 9.84 11.16 3.18
N ILE A 14 11.14 11.34 3.35
CA ILE A 14 11.90 10.87 4.52
C ILE A 14 12.46 12.12 5.20
N VAL A 15 12.27 12.21 6.50
CA VAL A 15 12.74 13.33 7.32
C VAL A 15 13.68 12.77 8.36
N THR A 16 14.91 13.27 8.37
CA THR A 16 15.88 12.94 9.42
C THR A 16 15.81 14.01 10.51
N ASP A 17 15.64 13.61 11.76
CA ASP A 17 15.66 14.53 12.89
C ASP A 17 17.10 14.85 13.37
N ALA A 18 17.22 15.71 14.38
CA ALA A 18 18.51 16.15 14.91
C ALA A 18 19.34 15.03 15.56
N GLU A 19 18.70 13.92 15.94
CA GLU A 19 19.34 12.74 16.52
C GLU A 19 19.71 11.70 15.45
N GLY A 20 19.41 11.97 14.18
CA GLY A 20 19.71 11.08 13.05
C GLY A 20 18.62 10.07 12.74
N TRP A 21 17.49 10.07 13.46
CA TRP A 21 16.40 9.15 13.18
C TRP A 21 15.68 9.54 11.90
N GLN A 22 15.47 8.56 11.04
CA GLN A 22 14.70 8.66 9.81
C GLN A 22 13.23 8.38 10.10
N HIS A 23 12.39 9.35 9.76
CA HIS A 23 10.93 9.30 9.84
C HIS A 23 10.33 9.23 8.45
N PHE A 24 9.39 8.31 8.25
CA PHE A 24 8.79 8.07 6.95
C PHE A 24 7.43 8.75 6.84
N ARG A 25 7.19 9.43 5.71
CA ARG A 25 5.91 10.04 5.37
C ARG A 25 5.41 9.39 4.09
N ARG A 26 4.17 8.90 4.10
CA ARG A 26 3.46 8.40 2.91
C ARG A 26 2.51 9.42 2.29
N LEU A 27 2.19 10.50 3.00
CA LEU A 27 1.43 11.65 2.49
C LEU A 27 2.15 12.97 2.75
N ASP A 28 1.83 13.96 1.92
CA ASP A 28 2.17 15.37 2.11
C ASP A 28 1.40 15.95 3.32
N PRO A 29 2.11 16.43 4.35
CA PRO A 29 1.45 16.99 5.53
C PRO A 29 0.85 18.38 5.31
N ALA A 30 1.09 19.04 4.17
CA ALA A 30 0.67 20.43 3.93
C ALA A 30 -0.85 20.64 4.04
N LEU A 31 -1.64 19.60 3.81
CA LEU A 31 -3.11 19.65 3.81
C LEU A 31 -3.75 18.89 4.98
N PHE A 32 -2.98 18.54 6.02
CA PHE A 32 -3.56 18.02 7.26
C PHE A 32 -4.22 19.14 8.07
N ILE A 33 -5.39 18.85 8.62
CA ILE A 33 -6.21 19.77 9.41
C ILE A 33 -6.55 19.10 10.73
N PHE A 34 -5.93 19.56 11.82
CA PHE A 34 -6.19 19.05 13.17
C PHE A 34 -7.56 19.53 13.68
N PRO A 35 -8.35 18.68 14.37
CA PRO A 35 -8.13 17.25 14.62
C PRO A 35 -8.69 16.33 13.54
N ALA A 36 -9.27 16.89 12.46
CA ALA A 36 -10.02 16.15 11.45
C ALA A 36 -9.18 15.08 10.72
N THR A 37 -7.87 15.28 10.59
CA THR A 37 -6.96 14.35 9.90
C THR A 37 -5.97 13.65 10.83
N ASP A 38 -6.20 13.61 12.14
CA ASP A 38 -5.26 13.00 13.09
C ASP A 38 -5.05 11.52 12.82
N GLY A 39 -6.16 10.80 12.57
CA GLY A 39 -6.13 9.39 12.20
C GLY A 39 -5.37 9.18 10.89
N LEU A 40 -5.70 9.96 9.86
CA LEU A 40 -5.01 9.91 8.57
C LEU A 40 -3.51 10.20 8.69
N GLU A 41 -3.12 11.24 9.44
CA GLU A 41 -1.71 11.57 9.65
C GLU A 41 -0.98 10.43 10.38
N ASP A 42 -1.58 9.85 11.42
CA ASP A 42 -1.00 8.71 12.13
C ASP A 42 -0.74 7.53 11.18
N ARG A 43 -1.74 7.14 10.37
CA ARG A 43 -1.57 6.08 9.36
C ARG A 43 -0.53 6.45 8.30
N ALA A 44 -0.49 7.71 7.87
CA ALA A 44 0.46 8.19 6.87
C ALA A 44 1.91 8.21 7.36
N ARG A 45 2.16 8.13 8.67
CA ARG A 45 3.50 7.99 9.27
C ARG A 45 3.95 6.53 9.44
N MET A 46 3.10 5.55 9.10
CA MET A 46 3.47 4.12 9.09
C MET A 46 4.22 3.76 7.80
N ALA A 47 5.10 2.76 7.84
CA ALA A 47 6.07 2.49 6.78
C ALA A 47 5.61 1.45 5.73
N ALA A 48 4.30 1.32 5.50
CA ALA A 48 3.74 0.34 4.57
C ALA A 48 4.32 0.45 3.15
N GLY A 49 4.87 -0.68 2.66
CA GLY A 49 5.47 -0.78 1.33
C GLY A 49 6.88 -0.19 1.20
N ILE A 50 7.41 0.44 2.25
CA ILE A 50 8.75 1.04 2.24
C ILE A 50 9.80 -0.04 2.40
N ARG A 51 10.84 0.03 1.57
CA ARG A 51 11.91 -0.98 1.55
C ARG A 51 13.23 -0.43 1.02
N ALA A 52 14.31 -1.12 1.32
CA ALA A 52 15.62 -0.91 0.71
C ALA A 52 16.09 -2.20 0.05
N THR A 53 16.87 -2.07 -1.04
CA THR A 53 17.40 -3.21 -1.80
C THR A 53 18.89 -3.05 -2.03
N TRP A 54 19.61 -4.16 -1.91
CA TRP A 54 21.04 -4.28 -2.22
C TRP A 54 21.30 -5.49 -3.12
N THR A 55 22.44 -5.52 -3.79
CA THR A 55 23.12 -6.76 -4.20
C THR A 55 24.21 -7.10 -3.21
N ALA A 56 24.49 -8.39 -3.01
CA ALA A 56 25.62 -8.87 -2.22
C ALA A 56 26.00 -10.33 -2.57
N SER A 57 27.23 -10.73 -2.25
CA SER A 57 27.68 -12.14 -2.28
C SER A 57 27.87 -12.74 -0.88
N SER A 58 27.88 -11.90 0.15
CA SER A 58 27.75 -12.29 1.56
C SER A 58 27.45 -11.04 2.39
N GLY A 59 27.08 -11.22 3.66
CA GLY A 59 27.11 -10.10 4.60
C GLY A 59 26.11 -10.19 5.73
N LYS A 60 26.11 -9.12 6.52
CA LYS A 60 25.22 -8.92 7.65
C LYS A 60 24.38 -7.67 7.45
N LEU A 61 23.07 -7.82 7.54
CA LEU A 61 22.13 -6.70 7.52
C LEU A 61 22.01 -6.14 8.94
N VAL A 62 22.36 -4.87 9.12
CA VAL A 62 22.26 -4.15 10.39
C VAL A 62 21.04 -3.26 10.36
N VAL A 63 20.20 -3.33 11.40
CA VAL A 63 19.03 -2.47 11.57
C VAL A 63 18.97 -1.98 13.01
N GLU A 64 19.01 -0.67 13.22
CA GLU A 64 18.66 -0.03 14.49
C GLU A 64 17.41 0.80 14.29
N ALA A 65 16.36 0.49 15.03
CA ALA A 65 15.04 1.10 14.86
C ALA A 65 14.27 1.18 16.18
N GLU A 66 13.22 2.00 16.20
CA GLU A 66 12.26 2.04 17.30
C GLU A 66 10.85 2.07 16.72
N GLY A 67 10.09 1.01 16.98
CA GLY A 67 8.69 0.89 16.61
C GLY A 67 7.75 0.97 17.80
N THR A 68 6.48 1.29 17.55
CA THR A 68 5.44 1.17 18.57
C THR A 68 5.17 -0.30 18.92
N GLU A 69 4.59 -0.58 20.10
CA GLU A 69 4.32 -1.94 20.58
C GLU A 69 3.47 -2.79 19.63
N ASP A 70 2.62 -2.14 18.83
CA ASP A 70 1.76 -2.77 17.82
C ASP A 70 2.42 -2.91 16.43
N SER A 71 3.73 -2.66 16.33
CA SER A 71 4.44 -2.71 15.05
C SER A 71 4.48 -4.12 14.48
N SER A 72 4.14 -4.22 13.19
CA SER A 72 4.44 -5.40 12.37
C SER A 72 5.96 -5.67 12.35
N PRO A 73 6.41 -6.88 12.01
CA PRO A 73 7.84 -7.18 11.96
C PRO A 73 8.53 -6.57 10.72
N PHE A 74 9.86 -6.60 10.72
CA PHE A 74 10.65 -6.45 9.51
C PHE A 74 10.69 -7.77 8.74
N ASP A 75 10.71 -7.69 7.41
CA ASP A 75 11.03 -8.84 6.55
C ASP A 75 12.35 -8.62 5.82
N VAL A 76 13.21 -9.64 5.86
CA VAL A 76 14.43 -9.71 5.05
C VAL A 76 14.25 -10.76 3.98
N LEU A 77 14.32 -10.33 2.72
CA LEU A 77 14.21 -11.20 1.56
C LEU A 77 15.56 -11.36 0.89
N VAL A 78 15.87 -12.58 0.48
CA VAL A 78 17.03 -12.90 -0.38
C VAL A 78 16.50 -13.52 -1.67
N ASN A 79 16.86 -12.94 -2.81
CA ASN A 79 16.39 -13.35 -4.14
C ASN A 79 14.86 -13.49 -4.21
N GLY A 80 14.17 -12.53 -3.58
CA GLY A 80 12.72 -12.50 -3.52
C GLY A 80 12.09 -13.60 -2.67
N ARG A 81 12.83 -14.31 -1.80
CA ARG A 81 12.30 -15.29 -0.84
C ARG A 81 12.51 -14.76 0.57
N LEU A 82 11.52 -14.90 1.45
CA LEU A 82 11.65 -14.53 2.86
C LEU A 82 12.75 -15.39 3.49
N ALA A 83 13.81 -14.74 3.95
CA ALA A 83 14.95 -15.39 4.59
C ALA A 83 14.86 -15.27 6.12
N GLN A 84 14.51 -14.07 6.61
CA GLN A 84 14.35 -13.81 8.04
C GLN A 84 13.19 -12.84 8.27
N ARG A 85 12.52 -12.98 9.42
CA ARG A 85 11.51 -12.06 9.93
C ARG A 85 11.87 -11.75 11.37
N VAL A 86 11.99 -10.47 11.70
CA VAL A 86 12.44 -10.04 13.03
C VAL A 86 11.51 -8.96 13.62
N PRO A 87 11.33 -8.94 14.94
CA PRO A 87 10.44 -7.97 15.59
C PRO A 87 10.86 -6.51 15.36
N ALA A 88 9.88 -5.61 15.35
CA ALA A 88 10.11 -4.16 15.27
C ALA A 88 9.54 -3.38 16.47
N ALA A 89 8.83 -4.04 17.38
CA ALA A 89 8.23 -3.41 18.54
C ALA A 89 9.30 -2.96 19.56
N GLY A 90 9.17 -1.73 20.04
CA GLY A 90 10.13 -1.10 20.94
C GLY A 90 11.44 -0.73 20.24
N ARG A 91 12.47 -0.43 21.04
CA ARG A 91 13.82 -0.18 20.52
C ARG A 91 14.50 -1.50 20.20
N VAL A 92 14.91 -1.67 18.95
CA VAL A 92 15.53 -2.89 18.44
C VAL A 92 16.88 -2.59 17.79
N SER A 93 17.80 -3.54 17.92
CA SER A 93 19.07 -3.58 17.21
C SER A 93 19.29 -4.99 16.72
N HIS A 94 19.29 -5.16 15.40
CA HIS A 94 19.43 -6.44 14.73
C HIS A 94 20.70 -6.46 13.90
N GLU A 95 21.48 -7.54 14.00
CA GLU A 95 22.58 -7.86 13.11
C GLU A 95 22.32 -9.24 12.53
N LEU A 96 21.81 -9.28 11.29
CA LEU A 96 21.26 -10.47 10.66
C LEU A 96 22.25 -11.04 9.67
N ASP A 97 22.84 -12.18 9.99
CA ASP A 97 23.78 -12.88 9.11
C ASP A 97 23.04 -13.55 7.95
N LEU A 98 23.44 -13.21 6.72
CA LEU A 98 22.89 -13.76 5.49
C LEU A 98 23.69 -14.98 4.98
N GLY A 99 24.84 -15.25 5.59
CA GLY A 99 25.77 -16.29 5.15
C GLY A 99 26.39 -15.99 3.78
N VAL A 100 26.80 -17.05 3.09
CA VAL A 100 27.32 -16.97 1.72
C VAL A 100 26.15 -17.01 0.74
N LEU A 101 26.15 -16.06 -0.19
CA LEU A 101 25.13 -15.90 -1.22
C LEU A 101 25.76 -16.07 -2.61
N PRO A 102 25.01 -16.54 -3.62
CA PRO A 102 25.43 -16.42 -5.00
C PRO A 102 25.77 -14.96 -5.35
N VAL A 103 26.84 -14.74 -6.12
CA VAL A 103 27.24 -13.40 -6.59
C VAL A 103 26.06 -12.71 -7.29
N GLY A 104 25.78 -11.46 -6.90
CA GLY A 104 24.66 -10.68 -7.44
C GLY A 104 23.30 -11.00 -6.83
N SER A 105 23.25 -11.75 -5.71
CA SER A 105 21.99 -11.99 -5.00
C SER A 105 21.37 -10.68 -4.53
N THR A 106 20.05 -10.56 -4.67
CA THR A 106 19.32 -9.39 -4.17
C THR A 106 18.93 -9.60 -2.72
N VAL A 107 19.17 -8.59 -1.89
CA VAL A 107 18.77 -8.54 -0.48
C VAL A 107 17.81 -7.37 -0.31
N GLN A 108 16.65 -7.60 0.29
CA GLN A 108 15.68 -6.54 0.56
C GLN A 108 15.32 -6.50 2.05
N LEU A 109 15.29 -5.29 2.62
CA LEU A 109 14.69 -5.03 3.92
C LEU A 109 13.36 -4.33 3.70
N TRP A 110 12.26 -4.97 4.11
CA TRP A 110 10.92 -4.38 4.10
C TRP A 110 10.56 -3.89 5.50
N LEU A 111 10.11 -2.64 5.59
CA LEU A 111 9.74 -2.01 6.84
C LEU A 111 8.33 -2.44 7.30
N PRO A 112 8.07 -2.49 8.62
CA PRO A 112 6.75 -2.72 9.20
C PRO A 112 5.62 -1.96 8.50
N GLN A 113 4.62 -2.69 8.02
CA GLN A 113 3.48 -2.07 7.36
C GLN A 113 2.49 -1.41 8.32
N PHE A 114 2.51 -1.82 9.59
CA PHE A 114 1.67 -1.26 10.64
C PHE A 114 2.53 -0.93 11.87
N GLY A 115 2.05 0.02 12.68
CA GLY A 115 2.80 0.64 13.77
C GLY A 115 3.69 1.78 13.26
N ARG A 116 3.92 2.78 14.13
CA ARG A 116 4.85 3.88 13.80
C ARG A 116 6.28 3.37 13.95
N LEU A 117 7.14 3.81 13.06
CA LEU A 117 8.53 3.40 13.02
C LEU A 117 9.44 4.60 12.74
N LYS A 118 10.54 4.68 13.49
CA LYS A 118 11.71 5.47 13.11
C LYS A 118 12.94 4.57 13.02
N VAL A 119 13.82 4.85 12.07
CA VAL A 119 15.02 4.03 11.80
C VAL A 119 16.27 4.89 12.00
N LEU A 120 17.19 4.45 12.85
CA LEU A 120 18.47 5.12 13.06
C LEU A 120 19.53 4.63 12.06
N GLU A 121 19.66 3.31 11.92
CA GLU A 121 20.59 2.67 10.98
C GLU A 121 19.86 1.58 10.19
N ALA A 122 20.15 1.49 8.89
CA ALA A 122 19.83 0.33 8.08
C ALA A 122 20.92 0.18 7.01
N SER A 123 21.80 -0.80 7.16
CA SER A 123 22.96 -0.98 6.30
C SER A 123 23.26 -2.45 6.03
N LEU A 124 23.83 -2.76 4.87
CA LEU A 124 24.34 -4.10 4.57
C LEU A 124 25.87 -4.07 4.56
N LYS A 125 26.48 -4.91 5.41
CA LYS A 125 27.93 -5.00 5.61
C LYS A 125 28.44 -6.33 5.04
N GLY A 126 29.26 -6.31 4.00
CA GLY A 126 29.68 -7.57 3.36
C GLY A 126 30.60 -7.43 2.15
N GLU A 127 30.53 -8.43 1.26
CA GLU A 127 31.25 -8.50 -0.01
C GLU A 127 30.32 -8.22 -1.20
N ASP A 128 30.85 -7.56 -2.24
CA ASP A 128 30.13 -7.12 -3.44
C ASP A 128 28.82 -6.36 -3.15
N VAL A 129 28.81 -5.61 -2.04
CA VAL A 129 27.61 -4.91 -1.58
C VAL A 129 27.41 -3.63 -2.41
N ALA A 130 26.24 -3.49 -3.00
CA ALA A 130 25.83 -2.25 -3.66
C ALA A 130 24.35 -1.98 -3.43
N ALA A 131 23.99 -0.72 -3.17
CA ALA A 131 22.58 -0.31 -3.10
C ALA A 131 21.97 -0.32 -4.50
N VAL A 132 20.76 -0.87 -4.61
CA VAL A 132 20.02 -1.00 -5.87
C VAL A 132 18.87 0.01 -5.89
N SER A 133 18.83 0.83 -6.94
CA SER A 133 17.63 1.62 -7.25
C SER A 133 16.59 0.73 -7.91
N GLU A 134 15.34 0.85 -7.49
CA GLU A 134 14.26 0.06 -8.08
C GLU A 134 14.05 0.39 -9.55
N SER A 135 13.58 -0.60 -10.31
CA SER A 135 13.27 -0.48 -11.73
C SER A 135 11.88 -1.06 -12.01
N GLY A 136 11.42 -0.95 -13.26
CA GLY A 136 10.07 -1.34 -13.64
C GLY A 136 9.02 -0.26 -13.44
N LYS A 137 7.75 -0.60 -13.64
CA LYS A 137 6.63 0.37 -13.60
C LYS A 137 6.40 0.87 -12.17
N ARG A 138 6.17 2.18 -12.05
CA ARG A 138 5.77 2.85 -10.81
C ARG A 138 4.27 2.68 -10.62
N TRP A 139 3.90 1.94 -9.58
CA TRP A 139 2.55 1.69 -9.16
C TRP A 139 2.24 2.47 -7.90
N LEU A 140 1.24 3.32 -7.96
CA LEU A 140 0.64 3.94 -6.79
C LEU A 140 -0.71 3.27 -6.51
N THR A 141 -0.89 2.74 -5.30
CA THR A 141 -2.20 2.21 -4.87
C THR A 141 -2.72 2.99 -3.68
N TYR A 142 -3.94 3.51 -3.77
CA TYR A 142 -4.63 4.19 -2.68
C TYR A 142 -5.83 3.35 -2.23
N GLY A 143 -6.01 3.22 -0.92
CA GLY A 143 -7.11 2.43 -0.39
C GLY A 143 -7.22 2.39 1.13
N SER A 144 -8.11 1.52 1.61
CA SER A 144 -8.46 1.37 3.02
C SER A 144 -7.48 0.48 3.81
N SER A 145 -7.92 -0.02 4.96
CA SER A 145 -7.25 -1.05 5.74
C SER A 145 -6.90 -2.31 4.96
N ILE A 146 -7.72 -2.71 3.97
CA ILE A 146 -7.45 -3.86 3.11
C ILE A 146 -6.21 -3.61 2.23
N THR A 147 -5.94 -2.35 1.85
CA THR A 147 -4.69 -1.96 1.15
C THR A 147 -3.54 -1.74 2.13
N HIS A 148 -3.83 -1.39 3.38
CA HIS A 148 -2.84 -1.21 4.45
C HIS A 148 -2.26 -2.55 4.96
N CYS A 149 -3.08 -3.60 4.96
CA CYS A 149 -2.70 -4.98 5.34
C CYS A 149 -2.17 -5.14 6.77
N GLN A 150 -2.86 -4.57 7.76
CA GLN A 150 -2.51 -4.75 9.18
C GLN A 150 -2.44 -6.22 9.58
N GLN A 151 -3.36 -7.05 9.07
CA GLN A 151 -3.46 -8.49 9.39
C GLN A 151 -2.44 -9.37 8.66
N ALA A 152 -1.59 -8.80 7.79
CA ALA A 152 -0.52 -9.58 7.17
C ALA A 152 0.57 -9.91 8.20
N ASP A 153 1.08 -11.15 8.20
CA ASP A 153 2.12 -11.60 9.15
C ASP A 153 3.42 -10.78 9.03
N GLY A 154 3.65 -10.14 7.88
CA GLY A 154 4.73 -9.19 7.70
C GLY A 154 4.61 -8.42 6.37
N PRO A 155 5.48 -7.41 6.20
CA PRO A 155 5.30 -6.40 5.15
C PRO A 155 5.48 -6.95 3.73
N SER A 156 6.23 -8.03 3.55
CA SER A 156 6.40 -8.67 2.24
C SER A 156 5.21 -9.55 1.82
N GLU A 157 4.25 -9.78 2.73
CA GLU A 157 3.05 -10.59 2.53
C GLU A 157 1.76 -9.75 2.41
N ALA A 158 1.85 -8.43 2.54
CA ALA A 158 0.78 -7.52 2.14
C ALA A 158 0.49 -7.69 0.63
N TRP A 159 -0.79 -7.70 0.24
CA TRP A 159 -1.14 -7.97 -1.17
C TRP A 159 -0.49 -6.98 -2.17
N PRO A 160 -0.30 -5.67 -1.87
CA PRO A 160 0.42 -4.78 -2.77
C PRO A 160 1.90 -5.16 -2.90
N SER A 161 2.53 -5.57 -1.80
CA SER A 161 3.92 -6.03 -1.78
C SER A 161 4.09 -7.31 -2.60
N ILE A 162 3.15 -8.27 -2.50
CA ILE A 162 3.14 -9.50 -3.27
C ILE A 162 3.05 -9.20 -4.78
N VAL A 163 2.08 -8.38 -5.19
CA VAL A 163 1.89 -8.01 -6.60
C VAL A 163 3.13 -7.28 -7.12
N THR A 164 3.66 -6.33 -6.36
CA THR A 164 4.86 -5.56 -6.73
C THR A 164 6.05 -6.47 -7.02
N ARG A 165 6.30 -7.45 -6.15
CA ARG A 165 7.38 -8.42 -6.32
C ARG A 165 7.13 -9.36 -7.50
N GLN A 166 5.89 -9.79 -7.72
CA GLN A 166 5.52 -10.68 -8.82
C GLN A 166 5.77 -10.04 -10.19
N TYR A 167 5.50 -8.73 -10.34
CA TYR A 167 5.60 -8.03 -11.62
C TYR A 167 6.84 -7.14 -11.76
N GLY A 168 7.72 -7.11 -10.76
CA GLY A 168 8.92 -6.26 -10.76
C GLY A 168 8.57 -4.77 -10.86
N TRP A 169 7.60 -4.33 -10.05
CA TRP A 169 7.14 -2.93 -10.02
C TRP A 169 7.79 -2.16 -8.86
N GLN A 170 7.62 -0.83 -8.90
CA GLN A 170 7.97 0.08 -7.82
C GLN A 170 6.67 0.50 -7.12
N LEU A 171 6.58 0.33 -5.80
CA LEU A 171 5.34 0.52 -5.05
C LEU A 171 5.35 1.80 -4.21
N TYR A 172 4.31 2.61 -4.39
CA TYR A 172 3.83 3.57 -3.39
C TYR A 172 2.51 3.04 -2.80
N SER A 173 2.57 2.50 -1.58
CA SER A 173 1.38 1.95 -0.89
C SER A 173 0.72 3.04 -0.05
N LEU A 174 -0.36 3.62 -0.55
CA LEU A 174 -1.19 4.62 0.14
C LEU A 174 -2.45 3.97 0.73
N GLY A 175 -2.28 2.82 1.39
CA GLY A 175 -3.32 2.19 2.20
C GLY A 175 -3.41 2.81 3.59
N PHE A 176 -4.58 3.33 3.98
CA PHE A 176 -4.79 3.97 5.27
C PHE A 176 -5.98 3.34 6.01
N ALA A 177 -5.69 2.59 7.06
CA ALA A 177 -6.69 1.84 7.81
C ALA A 177 -7.69 2.75 8.51
N GLY A 178 -8.95 2.74 8.03
CA GLY A 178 -10.05 3.55 8.56
C GLY A 178 -10.18 4.93 7.91
N GLU A 179 -9.14 5.36 7.19
CA GLU A 179 -8.92 6.76 6.82
C GLU A 179 -8.92 6.98 5.30
N CYS A 180 -9.38 6.01 4.51
CA CYS A 180 -9.55 6.20 3.06
C CYS A 180 -10.86 6.95 2.77
N GLN A 181 -10.85 8.28 2.93
CA GLN A 181 -12.04 9.13 2.82
C GLN A 181 -11.99 10.14 1.67
N LEU A 182 -11.14 9.89 0.66
CA LEU A 182 -10.98 10.75 -0.52
C LEU A 182 -10.41 12.13 -0.18
N ASP A 183 -9.44 12.15 0.73
CA ASP A 183 -8.90 13.36 1.33
C ASP A 183 -8.00 14.18 0.37
N PRO A 184 -8.05 15.52 0.42
CA PRO A 184 -7.16 16.39 -0.36
C PRO A 184 -5.66 16.13 -0.13
N ALA A 185 -5.27 15.71 1.07
CA ALA A 185 -3.89 15.32 1.35
C ALA A 185 -3.44 14.11 0.50
N ALA A 186 -4.34 13.16 0.25
CA ALA A 186 -4.07 12.04 -0.65
C ALA A 186 -4.00 12.52 -2.11
N GLU A 187 -4.91 13.39 -2.55
CA GLU A 187 -4.88 13.99 -3.90
C GLU A 187 -3.56 14.72 -4.17
N SER A 188 -3.17 15.63 -3.27
CA SER A 188 -1.92 16.40 -3.37
C SER A 188 -0.69 15.50 -3.42
N THR A 189 -0.68 14.43 -2.63
CA THR A 189 0.43 13.46 -2.63
C THR A 189 0.49 12.71 -3.96
N ILE A 190 -0.67 12.24 -4.46
CA ILE A 190 -0.76 11.52 -5.73
C ILE A 190 -0.30 12.43 -6.88
N GLU A 191 -0.68 13.70 -6.88
CA GLU A 191 -0.23 14.69 -7.87
C GLU A 191 1.31 14.79 -7.94
N GLN A 192 1.98 14.77 -6.80
CA GLN A 192 3.43 14.94 -6.70
C GLN A 192 4.24 13.67 -7.00
N LEU A 193 3.62 12.49 -6.84
CA LEU A 193 4.30 11.21 -7.04
C LEU A 193 4.30 10.77 -8.51
N PRO A 194 5.43 10.27 -9.03
CA PRO A 194 5.45 9.71 -10.37
C PRO A 194 4.72 8.35 -10.39
N ALA A 195 3.81 8.17 -11.35
CA ALA A 195 3.09 6.91 -11.53
C ALA A 195 3.03 6.52 -13.01
N ASP A 196 3.29 5.24 -13.30
CA ASP A 196 3.04 4.63 -14.61
C ASP A 196 1.63 4.05 -14.70
N PHE A 197 1.02 3.72 -13.56
CA PHE A 197 -0.40 3.44 -13.40
C PHE A 197 -0.80 3.60 -11.92
N ILE A 198 -2.09 3.88 -11.68
CA ILE A 198 -2.63 4.13 -10.34
C ILE A 198 -3.82 3.18 -10.11
N SER A 199 -3.91 2.59 -8.92
CA SER A 199 -5.12 1.86 -8.48
C SER A 199 -5.77 2.53 -7.27
N LEU A 200 -7.10 2.58 -7.27
CA LEU A 200 -7.92 3.22 -6.23
C LEU A 200 -8.93 2.20 -5.69
N CYS A 201 -8.77 1.73 -4.46
CA CYS A 201 -9.70 0.81 -3.80
C CYS A 201 -10.60 1.57 -2.82
N LEU A 202 -11.81 1.91 -3.25
CA LEU A 202 -12.65 2.95 -2.63
C LEU A 202 -13.91 2.39 -1.97
N GLY A 203 -14.44 3.14 -0.99
CA GLY A 203 -15.83 3.03 -0.52
C GLY A 203 -16.05 2.33 0.81
N ILE A 204 -15.25 1.33 1.18
CA ILE A 204 -15.49 0.58 2.43
C ILE A 204 -15.33 1.43 3.70
N ASN A 205 -14.38 2.37 3.74
CA ASN A 205 -14.24 3.29 4.87
C ASN A 205 -15.34 4.34 4.88
N SER A 206 -15.82 4.78 3.72
CA SER A 206 -16.98 5.67 3.63
C SER A 206 -18.27 4.99 4.10
N TYR A 207 -18.46 3.71 3.79
CA TYR A 207 -19.54 2.89 4.33
C TYR A 207 -19.44 2.77 5.86
N ASN A 208 -18.27 2.36 6.37
CA ASN A 208 -18.09 2.11 7.81
C ASN A 208 -18.25 3.39 8.65
N ALA A 209 -17.75 4.52 8.15
CA ALA A 209 -17.86 5.81 8.84
C ALA A 209 -19.19 6.53 8.58
N ALA A 210 -20.00 6.04 7.63
CA ALA A 210 -21.26 6.64 7.20
C ALA A 210 -21.13 8.13 6.84
N VAL A 211 -20.05 8.51 6.15
CA VAL A 211 -19.72 9.94 5.88
C VAL A 211 -20.33 10.49 4.60
N PHE A 212 -20.60 9.63 3.61
CA PHE A 212 -21.17 10.04 2.32
C PHE A 212 -22.47 9.29 2.05
N SER A 213 -23.56 10.02 1.86
CA SER A 213 -24.86 9.45 1.48
C SER A 213 -24.96 9.25 -0.03
N GLU A 214 -26.12 8.75 -0.48
CA GLU A 214 -26.51 8.70 -1.89
C GLU A 214 -26.18 9.97 -2.67
N ARG A 215 -26.49 11.12 -2.05
CA ARG A 215 -26.37 12.40 -2.72
C ARG A 215 -24.92 12.81 -2.94
N SER A 216 -24.03 12.46 -2.02
CA SER A 216 -22.66 13.00 -1.98
C SER A 216 -21.60 12.02 -2.48
N TYR A 217 -21.74 10.72 -2.26
CA TYR A 217 -20.65 9.76 -2.50
C TYR A 217 -20.12 9.77 -3.94
N ALA A 218 -21.00 9.62 -4.93
CA ALA A 218 -20.59 9.61 -6.33
C ALA A 218 -19.93 10.94 -6.77
N SER A 219 -20.39 12.07 -6.21
CA SER A 219 -19.79 13.38 -6.51
C SER A 219 -18.39 13.51 -5.91
N GLN A 220 -18.15 12.98 -4.71
CA GLN A 220 -16.82 12.96 -4.08
C GLN A 220 -15.84 12.07 -4.84
N VAL A 221 -16.26 10.85 -5.22
CA VAL A 221 -15.43 9.94 -6.04
C VAL A 221 -15.10 10.58 -7.39
N LEU A 222 -16.08 11.21 -8.05
CA LEU A 222 -15.87 11.93 -9.30
C LEU A 222 -14.85 13.07 -9.13
N GLY A 223 -14.98 13.88 -8.09
CA GLY A 223 -14.06 14.98 -7.78
C GLY A 223 -12.63 14.49 -7.57
N PHE A 224 -12.47 13.45 -6.75
CA PHE A 224 -11.17 12.84 -6.44
C PHE A 224 -10.48 12.31 -7.70
N ILE A 225 -11.20 11.54 -8.52
CA ILE A 225 -10.66 11.02 -9.79
C ILE A 225 -10.35 12.16 -10.76
N ALA A 226 -11.20 13.19 -10.84
CA ALA A 226 -10.97 14.33 -11.72
C ALA A 226 -9.70 15.10 -11.33
N ASN A 227 -9.41 15.26 -10.03
CA ASN A 227 -8.18 15.91 -9.56
C ASN A 227 -6.94 15.06 -9.88
N ILE A 228 -7.00 13.75 -9.65
CA ILE A 228 -5.93 12.83 -10.07
C ILE A 228 -5.71 12.91 -11.59
N ARG A 229 -6.78 12.93 -12.39
CA ARG A 229 -6.69 12.99 -13.85
C ARG A 229 -6.11 14.31 -14.35
N LYS A 230 -6.33 15.44 -13.66
CA LYS A 230 -5.67 16.72 -13.99
C LYS A 230 -4.15 16.63 -13.83
N ALA A 231 -3.69 16.05 -12.72
CA ALA A 231 -2.26 15.84 -12.46
C ALA A 231 -1.65 14.75 -13.36
N HIS A 232 -2.44 13.72 -13.68
CA HIS A 232 -2.02 12.55 -14.45
C HIS A 232 -2.90 12.29 -15.68
N PRO A 233 -2.86 13.15 -16.73
CA PRO A 233 -3.81 13.08 -17.85
C PRO A 233 -3.76 11.80 -18.68
N LYS A 234 -2.61 11.10 -18.66
CA LYS A 234 -2.37 9.92 -19.50
C LYS A 234 -2.13 8.64 -18.71
N VAL A 235 -2.05 8.70 -17.39
CA VAL A 235 -1.74 7.54 -16.55
C VAL A 235 -2.97 6.62 -16.46
N PRO A 236 -2.87 5.32 -16.74
CA PRO A 236 -3.96 4.38 -16.54
C PRO A 236 -4.45 4.36 -15.08
N LEU A 237 -5.77 4.37 -14.91
CA LEU A 237 -6.42 4.29 -13.59
C LEU A 237 -7.20 2.97 -13.48
N ALA A 238 -6.95 2.20 -12.43
CA ALA A 238 -7.75 1.04 -12.04
C ALA A 238 -8.57 1.40 -10.79
N VAL A 239 -9.86 1.67 -10.96
CA VAL A 239 -10.77 1.89 -9.83
C VAL A 239 -11.34 0.54 -9.41
N ILE A 240 -10.96 0.09 -8.23
CA ILE A 240 -11.41 -1.14 -7.61
C ILE A 240 -12.57 -0.79 -6.68
N THR A 241 -13.74 -1.35 -6.96
CA THR A 241 -14.91 -1.16 -6.12
C THR A 241 -14.73 -1.84 -4.75
N PRO A 242 -15.55 -1.55 -3.71
CA PRO A 242 -15.42 -2.21 -2.42
C PRO A 242 -15.40 -3.73 -2.55
N MET A 243 -14.49 -4.37 -1.81
CA MET A 243 -14.41 -5.83 -1.68
C MET A 243 -15.69 -6.40 -1.08
N LEU A 244 -15.93 -7.69 -1.30
CA LEU A 244 -17.02 -8.40 -0.63
C LEU A 244 -16.84 -8.36 0.89
N SER A 245 -17.87 -7.92 1.63
CA SER A 245 -17.95 -8.07 3.09
C SER A 245 -19.38 -8.48 3.44
N LEU A 246 -19.58 -9.78 3.67
CA LEU A 246 -20.91 -10.39 3.77
C LEU A 246 -21.90 -9.66 4.70
N PRO A 247 -21.51 -9.23 5.93
CA PRO A 247 -22.45 -8.55 6.81
C PRO A 247 -22.88 -7.15 6.33
N ARG A 248 -22.15 -6.57 5.38
CA ARG A 248 -22.34 -5.19 4.90
C ARG A 248 -23.04 -5.11 3.53
N GLU A 249 -23.14 -6.23 2.82
CA GLU A 249 -23.71 -6.26 1.45
C GLU A 249 -25.15 -5.75 1.41
N GLU A 250 -25.96 -6.17 2.39
CA GLU A 250 -27.41 -5.88 2.44
C GLU A 250 -27.82 -5.05 3.68
N THR A 251 -26.85 -4.69 4.52
CA THR A 251 -27.12 -3.90 5.74
C THR A 251 -26.90 -2.42 5.43
N PRO A 252 -27.93 -1.57 5.56
CA PRO A 252 -27.74 -0.13 5.45
C PRO A 252 -26.92 0.40 6.64
N ASN A 253 -25.96 1.29 6.37
CA ASN A 253 -25.29 2.06 7.41
C ASN A 253 -26.17 3.24 7.89
N ALA A 254 -25.62 4.12 8.73
CA ALA A 254 -26.35 5.25 9.31
C ALA A 254 -26.82 6.31 8.28
N VAL A 255 -26.27 6.33 7.06
CA VAL A 255 -26.75 7.18 5.95
C VAL A 255 -27.70 6.44 5.01
N GLY A 256 -28.13 5.23 5.39
CA GLY A 256 -29.14 4.46 4.67
C GLY A 256 -28.60 3.69 3.46
N TRP A 257 -27.28 3.56 3.31
CA TRP A 257 -26.67 2.87 2.18
C TRP A 257 -25.97 1.56 2.56
N THR A 258 -26.14 0.53 1.73
CA THR A 258 -25.43 -0.76 1.84
C THR A 258 -24.09 -0.71 1.11
N LEU A 259 -23.19 -1.66 1.39
CA LEU A 259 -21.92 -1.75 0.68
C LEU A 259 -22.11 -1.99 -0.83
N ARG A 260 -23.15 -2.74 -1.22
CA ARG A 260 -23.52 -2.94 -2.62
C ARG A 260 -23.88 -1.64 -3.32
N GLN A 261 -24.53 -0.70 -2.63
CA GLN A 261 -24.84 0.63 -3.19
C GLN A 261 -23.58 1.49 -3.38
N TYR A 262 -22.64 1.48 -2.42
CA TYR A 262 -21.33 2.12 -2.62
C TYR A 262 -20.54 1.49 -3.78
N ARG A 263 -20.67 0.16 -3.98
CA ARG A 263 -20.06 -0.57 -5.11
C ARG A 263 -20.63 -0.10 -6.44
N ALA A 264 -21.95 -0.10 -6.57
CA ALA A 264 -22.65 0.38 -7.75
C ALA A 264 -22.29 1.84 -8.08
N ALA A 265 -22.32 2.72 -7.07
CA ALA A 265 -22.00 4.13 -7.25
C ALA A 265 -20.55 4.37 -7.71
N THR A 266 -19.59 3.60 -7.17
CA THR A 266 -18.18 3.66 -7.62
C THR A 266 -18.07 3.23 -9.09
N ALA A 267 -18.71 2.13 -9.47
CA ALA A 267 -18.70 1.63 -10.84
C ALA A 267 -19.39 2.60 -11.82
N ASP A 268 -20.50 3.22 -11.41
CA ASP A 268 -21.23 4.21 -12.21
C ASP A 268 -20.40 5.46 -12.49
N VAL A 269 -19.62 5.94 -11.52
CA VAL A 269 -18.69 7.07 -11.76
C VAL A 269 -17.68 6.71 -12.85
N VAL A 270 -17.09 5.52 -12.79
CA VAL A 270 -16.14 5.05 -13.82
C VAL A 270 -16.82 4.94 -15.18
N ARG A 271 -18.02 4.35 -15.24
CA ARG A 271 -18.82 4.24 -16.47
C ARG A 271 -19.07 5.62 -17.09
N VAL A 272 -19.55 6.58 -16.30
CA VAL A 272 -19.81 7.95 -16.75
C VAL A 272 -18.54 8.65 -17.25
N LEU A 273 -17.40 8.46 -16.58
CA LEU A 273 -16.13 9.02 -17.03
C LEU A 273 -15.68 8.43 -18.38
N ARG A 274 -15.88 7.12 -18.60
CA ARG A 274 -15.60 6.47 -19.89
C ARG A 274 -16.53 6.96 -20.99
N GLU A 275 -17.83 7.11 -20.71
CA GLU A 275 -18.82 7.69 -21.65
C GLU A 275 -18.46 9.13 -22.04
N ARG A 276 -17.80 9.86 -21.13
CA ARG A 276 -17.27 11.21 -21.38
C ARG A 276 -15.88 11.22 -22.03
N GLY A 277 -15.35 10.06 -22.41
CA GLY A 277 -14.14 9.94 -23.23
C GLY A 277 -12.85 9.59 -22.47
N ASP A 278 -12.88 9.34 -21.16
CA ASP A 278 -11.70 8.80 -20.47
C ASP A 278 -11.52 7.31 -20.83
N THR A 279 -10.72 7.02 -21.84
CA THR A 279 -10.44 5.65 -22.28
C THR A 279 -9.44 4.93 -21.39
N ARG A 280 -8.79 5.64 -20.45
CA ARG A 280 -7.70 5.13 -19.60
C ARG A 280 -8.12 4.78 -18.17
N ILE A 281 -9.40 4.92 -17.84
CA ILE A 281 -9.96 4.50 -16.56
C ILE A 281 -10.69 3.17 -16.69
N HIS A 282 -10.39 2.23 -15.79
CA HIS A 282 -10.96 0.89 -15.77
C HIS A 282 -11.63 0.63 -14.43
N CYS A 283 -12.78 -0.03 -14.45
CA CYS A 283 -13.45 -0.51 -13.24
C CYS A 283 -13.04 -1.98 -13.02
N LEU A 284 -12.48 -2.29 -11.87
CA LEU A 284 -12.23 -3.66 -11.42
C LEU A 284 -13.25 -4.01 -10.35
N ASP A 285 -13.94 -5.14 -10.52
CA ASP A 285 -14.98 -5.57 -9.58
C ASP A 285 -14.37 -6.20 -8.33
N GLY A 286 -14.43 -5.47 -7.21
CA GLY A 286 -13.99 -5.93 -5.91
C GLY A 286 -14.84 -7.06 -5.32
N GLU A 287 -16.11 -7.19 -5.72
CA GLU A 287 -16.98 -8.29 -5.24
C GLU A 287 -16.45 -9.64 -5.72
N SER A 288 -16.03 -9.71 -6.98
CA SER A 288 -15.50 -10.94 -7.61
C SER A 288 -14.16 -11.43 -7.04
N VAL A 289 -13.46 -10.62 -6.24
CA VAL A 289 -12.14 -10.99 -5.71
C VAL A 289 -12.23 -12.15 -4.74
N PHE A 290 -13.34 -12.29 -4.02
CA PHE A 290 -13.62 -13.43 -3.13
C PHE A 290 -15.02 -13.97 -3.40
N SER A 291 -15.15 -15.28 -3.51
CA SER A 291 -16.48 -15.90 -3.39
C SER A 291 -17.01 -15.74 -1.96
N PRO A 292 -18.35 -15.85 -1.74
CA PRO A 292 -18.91 -15.83 -0.39
C PRO A 292 -18.29 -16.87 0.55
N ALA A 293 -17.99 -18.07 0.04
CA ALA A 293 -17.36 -19.12 0.83
C ALA A 293 -15.92 -18.76 1.23
N GLU A 294 -15.13 -18.18 0.32
CA GLU A 294 -13.77 -17.72 0.61
C GLU A 294 -13.79 -16.51 1.55
N SER A 295 -14.71 -15.55 1.39
CA SER A 295 -14.85 -14.41 2.30
C SER A 295 -15.17 -14.89 3.72
N ALA A 296 -16.05 -15.88 3.87
CA ALA A 296 -16.39 -16.45 5.17
C ALA A 296 -15.21 -17.17 5.86
N THR A 297 -14.27 -17.73 5.09
CA THR A 297 -13.14 -18.49 5.65
C THR A 297 -11.85 -17.67 5.78
N LEU A 298 -11.61 -16.73 4.88
CA LEU A 298 -10.37 -15.96 4.78
C LEU A 298 -10.48 -14.56 5.38
N MET A 299 -11.65 -14.16 5.90
CA MET A 299 -11.83 -12.87 6.60
C MET A 299 -12.37 -13.11 8.02
N PRO A 300 -11.49 -13.36 9.00
CA PRO A 300 -11.93 -13.78 10.34
C PRO A 300 -12.79 -12.75 11.07
N ASP A 301 -12.64 -11.46 10.75
CA ASP A 301 -13.47 -10.37 11.28
C ASP A 301 -14.57 -9.92 10.30
N THR A 302 -14.84 -10.73 9.28
CA THR A 302 -15.80 -10.49 8.19
C THR A 302 -15.46 -9.33 7.24
N LEU A 303 -14.25 -8.78 7.32
CA LEU A 303 -13.84 -7.63 6.51
C LEU A 303 -12.40 -7.72 6.01
N HIS A 304 -11.44 -7.99 6.88
CA HIS A 304 -10.02 -7.98 6.55
C HIS A 304 -9.56 -9.39 6.19
N PRO A 305 -8.94 -9.57 5.01
CA PRO A 305 -8.30 -10.83 4.67
C PRO A 305 -7.24 -11.23 5.70
N ASP A 306 -7.13 -12.53 5.99
CA ASP A 306 -5.94 -13.12 6.59
C ASP A 306 -4.82 -13.27 5.53
N ASN A 307 -3.70 -13.89 5.89
CA ASN A 307 -2.57 -14.09 4.97
C ASN A 307 -2.92 -14.87 3.71
N ALA A 308 -3.73 -15.94 3.84
CA ALA A 308 -4.17 -16.73 2.70
C ALA A 308 -5.11 -15.89 1.81
N GLY A 309 -5.97 -15.09 2.43
CA GLY A 309 -6.81 -14.09 1.77
C GLY A 309 -6.01 -13.04 1.01
N TYR A 310 -4.98 -12.43 1.61
CA TYR A 310 -4.13 -11.46 0.91
C TYR A 310 -3.35 -12.07 -0.25
N ARG A 311 -2.87 -13.32 -0.13
CA ARG A 311 -2.24 -14.05 -1.25
C ARG A 311 -3.24 -14.32 -2.38
N LEU A 312 -4.48 -14.71 -2.05
CA LEU A 312 -5.53 -14.91 -3.04
C LEU A 312 -5.92 -13.60 -3.74
N MET A 313 -6.05 -12.52 -2.96
CA MET A 313 -6.29 -11.17 -3.47
C MET A 313 -5.19 -10.73 -4.43
N ALA A 314 -3.93 -10.90 -4.07
CA ALA A 314 -2.80 -10.62 -4.96
C ALA A 314 -2.84 -11.46 -6.25
N THR A 315 -3.18 -12.75 -6.14
CA THR A 315 -3.30 -13.67 -7.28
C THR A 315 -4.40 -13.24 -8.26
N ARG A 316 -5.53 -12.71 -7.75
CA ARG A 316 -6.68 -12.31 -8.59
C ARG A 316 -6.60 -10.88 -9.09
N LEU A 317 -6.10 -9.94 -8.30
CA LEU A 317 -5.95 -8.54 -8.70
C LEU A 317 -4.68 -8.29 -9.52
N GLY A 318 -3.60 -9.02 -9.24
CA GLY A 318 -2.31 -8.83 -9.93
C GLY A 318 -2.42 -8.86 -11.46
N PRO A 319 -3.00 -9.92 -12.07
CA PRO A 319 -3.17 -9.99 -13.53
C PRO A 319 -4.07 -8.88 -14.09
N GLN A 320 -5.12 -8.47 -13.36
CA GLN A 320 -6.02 -7.39 -13.77
C GLN A 320 -5.30 -6.04 -13.76
N LEU A 321 -4.54 -5.76 -12.71
CA LEU A 321 -3.69 -4.58 -12.61
C LEU A 321 -2.61 -4.58 -13.69
N ALA A 322 -2.02 -5.73 -13.98
CA ALA A 322 -1.03 -5.85 -15.06
C ALA A 322 -1.64 -5.60 -16.43
N ALA A 323 -2.89 -6.02 -16.67
CA ALA A 323 -3.61 -5.71 -17.90
C ALA A 323 -3.84 -4.19 -18.04
N VAL A 324 -4.22 -3.51 -16.95
CA VAL A 324 -4.36 -2.04 -16.93
C VAL A 324 -3.01 -1.35 -17.16
N ALA A 325 -1.96 -1.78 -16.47
CA ALA A 325 -0.63 -1.20 -16.55
C ALA A 325 0.02 -1.36 -17.94
N ASN A 326 -0.38 -2.37 -18.71
CA ASN A 326 0.13 -2.69 -20.04
C ASN A 326 -0.84 -2.36 -21.19
N ALA A 327 -2.02 -1.81 -20.88
CA ALA A 327 -2.99 -1.43 -21.88
C ALA A 327 -2.38 -0.39 -22.86
N ARG A 328 -2.69 -0.55 -24.15
CA ARG A 328 -2.32 0.38 -25.21
C ARG A 328 -3.54 1.24 -25.53
N TYR A 329 -3.35 2.55 -25.59
CA TYR A 329 -4.40 3.56 -25.78
C TYR A 329 -4.05 4.54 -26.88
#